data_AF-A0A5B0EC24-F1
#
_entry.id   AF-A0A5B0EC24-F1
#
_cell.length_a   1.000
_cell.length_b   1.000
_cell.length_c   1.000
_cell.angle_alpha   90.00
_cell.angle_beta   90.00
_cell.angle_gamma   90.00
#
_symmetry.space_group_name_H-M   'P 1'
#
loop_
_entity.id
_entity.type
_entity.pdbx_description
1 polymer ?
#
loop_
_entity_poly.entity_id
_entity_poly.type
_entity_poly.pdbx_seq_one_letter_code
_entity_poly.pdbx_strand_id
1 'polypeptide(L)'
;MSVFSATLTGCSALSDIVTDQAGQAACAVGSGALDQITTDVKSAISNISVDPAAALAALTTAEAALTVASVGITGEAGLAAVESAKATLSKLVALAEDASNGAAVDQSTVTSLQDQFTTDLKALAGVC
;
A
#
# COMPACT_ATOMS: atom_id res chain seq x y z
N MET A 1 48.23 -28.98 4.85
CA MET A 1 47.73 -27.77 4.17
C MET A 1 46.23 -27.95 4.02
N SER A 2 45.34 -27.20 4.66
CA SER A 2 45.48 -26.01 5.50
C SER A 2 44.37 -26.03 6.55
N VAL A 3 44.72 -25.55 7.73
CA VAL A 3 43.86 -25.30 8.88
C VAL A 3 43.10 -23.99 8.60
N PHE A 4 41.77 -23.99 8.68
CA PHE A 4 40.99 -22.77 8.88
C PHE A 4 40.05 -22.99 10.05
N SER A 5 40.64 -22.93 11.24
CA SER A 5 39.93 -22.60 12.47
C SER A 5 39.53 -21.13 12.38
N ALA A 6 38.31 -20.85 11.93
CA ALA A 6 37.69 -19.54 12.10
C ALA A 6 36.96 -19.54 13.45
N THR A 7 37.56 -18.84 14.40
CA THR A 7 37.09 -18.59 15.75
C THR A 7 35.70 -17.96 15.76
N LEU A 8 34.74 -18.63 16.39
CA LEU A 8 33.42 -18.12 16.78
C LEU A 8 33.53 -17.05 17.90
N THR A 9 34.19 -15.94 17.58
CA THR A 9 34.24 -14.73 18.41
C THR A 9 33.62 -13.59 17.60
N GLY A 10 32.31 -13.39 17.76
CA GLY A 10 31.60 -12.31 17.08
C GLY A 10 30.12 -12.53 16.80
N CYS A 11 29.41 -13.34 17.59
CA CYS A 11 27.94 -13.50 17.54
C CYS A 11 27.17 -12.27 18.07
N SER A 12 27.57 -11.03 17.71
CA SER A 12 26.87 -9.82 18.16
C SER A 12 26.75 -8.73 17.09
N ALA A 13 27.37 -8.90 15.92
CA ALA A 13 27.27 -7.93 14.80
C ALA A 13 26.42 -8.44 13.61
N LEU A 14 25.95 -9.70 13.67
CA LEU A 14 25.14 -10.28 12.59
C LEU A 14 23.64 -9.98 12.72
N SER A 15 23.15 -9.58 13.90
CA SER A 15 21.73 -9.25 14.07
C SER A 15 21.34 -7.96 13.35
N ASP A 16 22.25 -6.98 13.24
CA ASP A 16 21.99 -5.72 12.53
C ASP A 16 22.02 -5.89 10.99
N ILE A 17 22.98 -6.65 10.46
CA ILE A 17 23.17 -6.81 9.01
C ILE A 17 22.07 -7.66 8.36
N VAL A 18 21.52 -8.64 9.09
CA VAL A 18 20.40 -9.47 8.56
C VAL A 18 19.08 -8.71 8.65
N THR A 19 18.92 -7.81 9.63
CA THR A 19 17.70 -7.00 9.78
C THR A 19 17.59 -5.93 8.70
N ASP A 20 18.70 -5.29 8.32
CA ASP A 20 18.70 -4.26 7.27
C ASP A 20 18.45 -4.85 5.87
N GLN A 21 19.03 -6.02 5.59
CA GLN A 21 18.85 -6.73 4.32
C GLN A 21 17.45 -7.38 4.22
N ALA A 22 16.90 -7.86 5.34
CA ALA A 22 15.50 -8.31 5.42
C ALA A 22 14.52 -7.15 5.32
N GLY A 23 14.84 -5.98 5.89
CA GLY A 23 14.06 -4.75 5.78
C GLY A 23 13.97 -4.25 4.33
N GLN A 24 15.08 -4.23 3.61
CA GLN A 24 15.10 -3.85 2.18
C GLN A 24 14.38 -4.86 1.29
N ALA A 25 14.46 -6.16 1.57
CA ALA A 25 13.70 -7.18 0.84
C ALA A 25 12.19 -7.10 1.15
N ALA A 26 11.81 -6.90 2.41
CA ALA A 26 10.43 -6.67 2.82
C ALA A 26 9.86 -5.39 2.21
N CYS A 27 10.67 -4.34 2.09
CA CYS A 27 10.27 -3.10 1.44
C CYS A 27 10.18 -3.19 -0.08
N ALA A 28 11.04 -3.95 -0.75
CA ALA A 28 10.89 -4.24 -2.19
C ALA A 28 9.63 -5.07 -2.49
N VAL A 29 9.30 -6.03 -1.62
CA VAL A 29 8.08 -6.83 -1.74
C VAL A 29 6.84 -6.00 -1.39
N GLY A 30 6.93 -5.16 -0.36
CA GLY A 30 5.87 -4.23 0.06
C GLY A 30 5.57 -3.19 -1.02
N SER A 31 6.59 -2.57 -1.61
CA SER A 31 6.44 -1.59 -2.71
C SER A 31 5.80 -2.21 -3.95
N GLY A 32 6.14 -3.46 -4.31
CA GLY A 32 5.46 -4.17 -5.40
C GLY A 32 3.96 -4.38 -5.14
N ALA A 33 3.57 -4.70 -3.90
CA ALA A 33 2.16 -4.81 -3.51
C ALA A 33 1.46 -3.44 -3.54
N LEU A 34 2.11 -2.37 -3.06
CA LEU A 34 1.57 -1.01 -3.07
C LEU A 34 1.41 -0.47 -4.50
N ASP A 35 2.32 -0.78 -5.42
CA ASP A 35 2.22 -0.43 -6.84
C ASP A 35 1.05 -1.16 -7.52
N GLN A 36 0.85 -2.45 -7.20
CA GLN A 36 -0.30 -3.20 -7.70
C GLN A 36 -1.60 -2.61 -7.18
N ILE A 37 -1.70 -2.32 -5.87
CA ILE A 37 -2.85 -1.65 -5.26
C ILE A 37 -3.12 -0.30 -5.93
N THR A 38 -2.07 0.50 -6.20
CA THR A 38 -2.21 1.78 -6.92
C THR A 38 -2.85 1.57 -8.30
N THR A 39 -2.36 0.57 -9.03
CA THR A 39 -2.84 0.25 -10.39
C THR A 39 -4.29 -0.21 -10.36
N ASP A 40 -4.63 -1.09 -9.44
CA ASP A 40 -5.99 -1.63 -9.27
C ASP A 40 -6.98 -0.52 -8.90
N VAL A 41 -6.59 0.38 -7.99
CA VAL A 41 -7.43 1.53 -7.59
C VAL A 41 -7.61 2.51 -8.73
N LYS A 42 -6.56 2.81 -9.52
CA LYS A 42 -6.70 3.68 -10.71
C LYS A 42 -7.64 3.08 -11.75
N SER A 43 -7.55 1.77 -11.97
CA SER A 43 -8.45 1.05 -12.86
C SER A 43 -9.89 1.08 -12.36
N ALA A 44 -10.11 0.80 -11.07
CA ALA A 44 -11.43 0.86 -10.44
C ALA A 44 -12.06 2.25 -10.53
N ILE A 45 -11.28 3.30 -10.23
CA ILE A 45 -11.69 4.70 -10.35
C ILE A 45 -12.18 5.03 -11.76
N SER A 46 -11.43 4.60 -12.78
CA SER A 46 -11.79 4.82 -14.19
C SER A 46 -13.10 4.14 -14.58
N ASN A 47 -13.48 3.08 -13.84
CA ASN A 47 -14.70 2.31 -14.07
C ASN A 47 -15.90 2.80 -13.22
N ILE A 48 -15.73 3.70 -12.25
CA ILE A 48 -16.84 4.16 -11.38
C ILE A 48 -18.04 4.67 -12.20
N SER A 49 -17.81 5.35 -13.32
CA SER A 49 -18.90 5.88 -14.16
C SER A 49 -19.45 4.89 -15.19
N VAL A 50 -18.76 3.77 -15.43
CA VAL A 50 -19.14 2.77 -16.45
C VAL A 50 -19.81 1.57 -15.78
N ASP A 51 -19.19 1.07 -14.71
CA ASP A 51 -19.63 -0.05 -13.90
C ASP A 51 -19.29 0.23 -12.41
N PRO A 52 -20.14 0.99 -11.71
CA PRO A 52 -19.90 1.36 -10.32
C PRO A 52 -19.91 0.15 -9.38
N ALA A 53 -20.63 -0.92 -9.71
CA ALA A 53 -20.64 -2.14 -8.90
C ALA A 53 -19.31 -2.90 -8.99
N ALA A 54 -18.74 -3.02 -10.19
CA ALA A 54 -17.40 -3.58 -10.37
C ALA A 54 -16.33 -2.70 -9.73
N ALA A 55 -16.45 -1.36 -9.84
CA ALA A 55 -15.54 -0.42 -9.19
C ALA A 55 -15.59 -0.56 -7.66
N LEU A 56 -16.77 -0.66 -7.08
CA LEU A 56 -16.97 -0.89 -5.65
C LEU A 56 -16.25 -2.17 -5.18
N ALA A 57 -16.48 -3.29 -5.85
CA ALA A 57 -15.85 -4.56 -5.52
C ALA A 57 -14.32 -4.50 -5.61
N ALA A 58 -13.78 -3.83 -6.64
CA ALA A 58 -12.35 -3.64 -6.81
C ALA A 58 -11.74 -2.75 -5.70
N LEU A 59 -12.42 -1.66 -5.33
CA LEU A 59 -11.98 -0.76 -4.26
C LEU A 59 -12.01 -1.46 -2.89
N THR A 60 -13.04 -2.24 -2.59
CA THR A 60 -13.08 -3.04 -1.36
C THR A 60 -11.96 -4.08 -1.32
N THR A 61 -11.63 -4.68 -2.47
CA THR A 61 -10.50 -5.63 -2.58
C THR A 61 -9.16 -4.92 -2.32
N ALA A 62 -8.99 -3.71 -2.86
CA ALA A 62 -7.81 -2.88 -2.59
C ALA A 62 -7.69 -2.50 -1.11
N GLU A 63 -8.80 -2.31 -0.39
CA GLU A 63 -8.82 -2.00 1.04
C GLU A 63 -8.29 -3.16 1.88
N ALA A 64 -8.76 -4.37 1.53
CA ALA A 64 -8.30 -5.60 2.15
C ALA A 64 -6.80 -5.82 1.87
N ALA A 65 -6.36 -5.60 0.63
CA ALA A 65 -4.96 -5.73 0.25
C ALA A 65 -4.07 -4.72 0.99
N LEU A 66 -4.48 -3.45 1.09
CA LEU A 66 -3.76 -2.43 1.85
C LEU A 66 -3.70 -2.76 3.34
N THR A 67 -4.78 -3.32 3.90
CA THR A 67 -4.80 -3.77 5.31
C THR A 67 -3.78 -4.88 5.53
N VAL A 68 -3.70 -5.87 4.64
CA VAL A 68 -2.69 -6.94 4.72
C VAL A 68 -1.29 -6.38 4.54
N ALA A 69 -1.05 -5.51 3.56
CA ALA A 69 0.25 -4.88 3.33
C ALA A 69 0.70 -4.03 4.53
N SER A 70 -0.25 -3.42 5.25
CA SER A 70 0.05 -2.58 6.42
C SER A 70 0.55 -3.36 7.65
N VAL A 71 0.36 -4.67 7.73
CA VAL A 71 0.79 -5.49 8.89
C VAL A 71 2.31 -5.45 9.08
N GLY A 72 3.07 -5.28 8.00
CA GLY A 72 4.53 -5.19 8.04
C GLY A 72 5.08 -3.79 8.32
N ILE A 73 4.22 -2.76 8.39
CA ILE A 73 4.67 -1.38 8.49
C ILE A 73 4.82 -0.98 9.95
N THR A 74 6.08 -0.73 10.33
CA THR A 74 6.46 -0.30 11.67
C THR A 74 7.01 1.12 11.62
N GLY A 75 6.47 2.03 12.43
CA GLY A 75 6.92 3.42 12.53
C GLY A 75 5.79 4.43 12.33
N GLU A 76 5.81 5.52 13.10
CA GLU A 76 4.72 6.50 13.14
C GLU A 76 4.40 7.12 11.77
N ALA A 77 5.42 7.46 10.98
CA ALA A 77 5.23 8.03 9.65
C ALA A 77 4.58 7.03 8.67
N GLY A 78 5.00 5.76 8.71
CA GLY A 78 4.41 4.70 7.90
C GLY A 78 2.97 4.41 8.29
N LEU A 79 2.69 4.31 9.59
CA LEU A 79 1.34 4.12 10.12
C LEU A 79 0.41 5.29 9.76
N ALA A 80 0.89 6.54 9.85
CA ALA A 80 0.11 7.71 9.45
C ALA A 80 -0.24 7.68 7.94
N ALA A 81 0.71 7.25 7.11
CA ALA A 81 0.49 7.12 5.67
C ALA A 81 -0.47 5.96 5.33
N VAL A 82 -0.41 4.82 6.05
CA VAL A 82 -1.40 3.73 5.95
C VAL A 82 -2.80 4.27 6.26
N GLU A 83 -2.97 4.96 7.38
CA GLU A 83 -4.28 5.46 7.82
C GLU A 83 -4.84 6.48 6.83
N SER A 84 -3.99 7.37 6.30
CA SER A 84 -4.40 8.31 5.23
C SER A 84 -4.84 7.56 3.97
N ALA A 85 -4.07 6.57 3.51
CA ALA A 85 -4.40 5.77 2.34
C ALA A 85 -5.74 5.03 2.51
N LYS A 86 -5.97 4.40 3.68
CA LYS A 86 -7.23 3.74 4.02
C LYS A 86 -8.40 4.72 4.04
N ALA A 87 -8.23 5.90 4.66
CA ALA A 87 -9.25 6.92 4.70
C ALA A 87 -9.63 7.44 3.29
N THR A 88 -8.64 7.63 2.42
CA THR A 88 -8.86 8.01 1.02
C THR A 88 -9.60 6.91 0.26
N LEU A 89 -9.21 5.65 0.46
CA LEU A 89 -9.85 4.51 -0.18
C LEU A 89 -11.31 4.33 0.28
N SER A 90 -11.59 4.51 1.57
CA SER A 90 -12.95 4.47 2.12
C SER A 90 -13.86 5.54 1.48
N LYS A 91 -13.33 6.74 1.21
CA LYS A 91 -14.07 7.78 0.46
C LYS A 91 -14.35 7.37 -0.98
N LEU A 92 -13.42 6.69 -1.64
CA LEU A 92 -13.61 6.16 -2.99
C LEU A 92 -14.68 5.06 -3.02
N VAL A 93 -14.67 4.16 -2.03
CA VAL A 93 -15.69 3.12 -1.83
C VAL A 93 -17.07 3.76 -1.68
N ALA A 94 -17.20 4.77 -0.82
CA ALA A 94 -18.47 5.50 -0.64
C ALA A 94 -18.95 6.15 -1.94
N LEU A 95 -18.05 6.76 -2.72
CA LEU A 95 -18.36 7.32 -4.04
C LEU A 95 -18.85 6.26 -5.04
N ALA A 96 -18.24 5.09 -5.06
CA ALA A 96 -18.65 3.98 -5.92
C ALA A 96 -20.00 3.37 -5.48
N GLU A 97 -20.27 3.34 -4.17
CA GLU A 97 -21.56 2.92 -3.61
C GLU A 97 -22.66 3.92 -3.97
N ASP A 98 -22.42 5.22 -3.76
CA ASP A 98 -23.34 6.30 -4.16
C ASP A 98 -23.63 6.25 -5.66
N ALA A 99 -22.61 6.06 -6.49
CA ALA A 99 -22.75 5.89 -7.93
C ALA A 99 -23.57 4.62 -8.29
N SER A 100 -23.35 3.51 -7.59
CA SER A 100 -24.15 2.29 -7.75
C SER A 100 -25.62 2.50 -7.39
N ASN A 101 -25.89 3.40 -6.45
CA ASN A 101 -27.23 3.82 -6.05
C ASN A 101 -27.83 4.90 -6.97
N GLY A 102 -27.14 5.29 -8.04
CA GLY A 102 -27.61 6.24 -9.05
C GLY A 102 -27.27 7.70 -8.77
N ALA A 103 -26.39 7.99 -7.79
CA ALA A 103 -25.88 9.34 -7.58
C ALA A 103 -24.95 9.77 -8.72
N ALA A 104 -24.92 11.08 -8.99
CA ALA A 104 -23.98 11.66 -9.94
C ALA A 104 -22.56 11.61 -9.38
N VAL A 105 -21.62 11.17 -10.20
CA VAL A 105 -20.19 11.11 -9.85
C VAL A 105 -19.53 12.45 -10.15
N ASP A 106 -19.03 13.12 -9.11
CA ASP A 106 -18.18 14.29 -9.29
C ASP A 106 -16.74 13.86 -9.64
N GLN A 107 -16.41 13.98 -10.92
CA GLN A 107 -15.09 13.63 -11.46
C GLN A 107 -13.95 14.46 -10.84
N SER A 108 -14.20 15.69 -10.40
CA SER A 108 -13.18 16.50 -9.72
C SER A 108 -12.85 15.89 -8.36
N THR A 109 -13.86 15.47 -7.60
CA THR A 109 -13.68 14.80 -6.32
C THR A 109 -12.96 13.47 -6.50
N VAL A 110 -13.36 12.67 -7.48
CA VAL A 110 -12.71 11.38 -7.80
C VAL A 110 -11.22 11.56 -8.14
N THR A 111 -10.89 12.54 -8.99
CA THR A 111 -9.50 12.84 -9.36
C THR A 111 -8.69 13.28 -8.14
N SER A 112 -9.24 14.17 -7.30
CA SER A 112 -8.57 14.62 -6.09
C SER A 112 -8.28 13.47 -5.12
N LEU A 113 -9.20 12.52 -4.97
CA LEU A 113 -9.00 11.34 -4.13
C LEU A 113 -7.97 10.38 -4.74
N GLN A 114 -7.94 10.23 -6.07
CA GLN A 114 -6.91 9.43 -6.75
C GLN A 114 -5.50 9.99 -6.51
N ASP A 115 -5.34 11.31 -6.61
CA ASP A 115 -4.06 11.99 -6.41
C ASP A 115 -3.61 11.88 -4.94
N GLN A 116 -4.55 12.04 -4.00
CA GLN A 116 -4.27 11.85 -2.57
C GLN A 116 -3.83 10.41 -2.30
N PHE A 117 -4.54 9.41 -2.82
CA PHE A 117 -4.22 8.00 -2.62
C PHE A 117 -2.83 7.65 -3.18
N THR A 118 -2.52 8.16 -4.38
CA THR A 118 -1.19 7.99 -4.99
C THR A 118 -0.09 8.65 -4.13
N THR A 119 -0.38 9.80 -3.52
CA THR A 119 0.56 10.49 -2.63
C THR A 119 0.79 9.70 -1.35
N ASP A 120 -0.27 9.18 -0.75
CA ASP A 120 -0.20 8.39 0.49
C ASP A 120 0.61 7.10 0.26
N LEU A 121 0.39 6.42 -0.88
CA LEU A 121 1.14 5.21 -1.24
C LEU A 121 2.61 5.50 -1.57
N LYS A 122 2.93 6.66 -2.16
CA LYS A 122 4.33 7.07 -2.34
C LYS A 122 5.02 7.38 -1.01
N ALA A 123 4.30 8.00 -0.07
CA ALA A 123 4.82 8.22 1.27
C ALA A 123 5.14 6.87 1.92
N LEU A 124 4.22 5.90 1.85
CA LEU A 124 4.43 4.52 2.30
C LEU A 124 5.66 3.85 1.69
N ALA A 125 5.82 3.94 0.37
CA ALA A 125 6.95 3.38 -0.34
C ALA A 125 8.29 4.07 -0.02
N GLY A 126 8.28 5.30 0.51
CA GLY A 126 9.47 6.04 0.93
C GLY A 126 9.75 6.02 2.44
N VAL A 127 8.89 5.38 3.25
CA VAL A 127 9.22 5.00 4.65
C VAL A 127 9.92 3.63 4.69
N CYS A 128 9.77 2.90 3.59
CA CYS A 128 10.72 1.93 3.08
C CYS A 128 11.92 2.62 2.42
#